data_AF-A0A441XM21-F1
#
_entry.id   AF-A0A441XM21-F1
#
_cell.length_a   1.000
_cell.length_b   1.000
_cell.length_c   1.000
_cell.angle_alpha   90.00
_cell.angle_beta   90.00
_cell.angle_gamma   90.00
#
_symmetry.space_group_name_H-M   'P 1'
#
loop_
_entity.id
_entity.type
_entity.pdbx_description
1 polymer ?
#
loop_
_entity_poly.entity_id
_entity_poly.type
_entity_poly.pdbx_seq_one_letter_code
_entity_poly.pdbx_strand_id
1 'polypeptide(L)'
;MAIALVLVLVVVGSVLFHFLSPWWWTPIASNWDYIDNTIIITFWITGVVFAAVVLFMAYCVLRFRHREGNQAAYEPENKRLEWWLTIVTAIGVTAMLVPGLFVWNQFVSVPSDATVVEVVGQQWQWSFRLPGKDGKLGTSDTRNVSPENPLG
;
A
#
# COMPACT_ATOMS: atom_id res chain seq x y z
N MET A 1 27.18 0.20 20.32
CA MET A 1 27.14 1.65 19.96
C MET A 1 26.98 1.86 18.47
N ALA A 2 27.84 1.30 17.62
CA ALA A 2 27.72 1.41 16.16
C ALA A 2 26.33 1.03 15.63
N ILE A 3 25.76 -0.08 16.09
CA ILE A 3 24.42 -0.55 15.66
C ILE A 3 23.33 0.48 15.96
N ALA A 4 23.31 1.06 17.17
CA ALA A 4 22.30 2.06 17.51
C ALA A 4 22.41 3.32 16.65
N LEU A 5 23.64 3.75 16.34
CA LEU A 5 23.87 4.86 15.42
C LEU A 5 23.37 4.53 14.01
N VAL A 6 23.64 3.31 13.52
CA VAL A 6 23.13 2.84 12.23
C VAL A 6 21.61 2.87 12.19
N LEU A 7 20.92 2.38 13.22
CA LEU A 7 19.46 2.40 13.29
C LEU A 7 18.89 3.82 13.23
N VAL A 8 19.49 4.77 13.97
CA VAL A 8 19.08 6.19 13.91
C VAL A 8 19.34 6.77 12.54
N LEU A 9 20.51 6.49 11.94
CA LEU A 9 20.85 6.96 10.59
C LEU A 9 19.92 6.39 9.52
N VAL A 10 19.44 5.16 9.67
CA VAL A 10 18.42 4.58 8.78
C VAL A 10 17.12 5.37 8.86
N VAL A 11 16.62 5.68 10.07
CA VAL A 11 15.38 6.45 10.21
C VAL A 11 15.54 7.87 9.66
N VAL A 12 16.61 8.56 10.05
CA VAL A 12 16.89 9.93 9.57
C VAL A 12 17.09 9.92 8.05
N GLY A 13 17.85 8.96 7.53
CA GLY A 13 18.08 8.79 6.10
C GLY A 13 16.79 8.55 5.33
N SER A 14 15.92 7.66 5.81
CA SER A 14 14.61 7.39 5.19
C SER A 14 13.69 8.63 5.20
N VAL A 15 13.65 9.36 6.32
CA VAL A 15 12.83 10.57 6.45
C VAL A 15 13.36 11.68 5.53
N LEU A 16 14.66 11.95 5.56
CA LEU A 16 15.28 12.93 4.68
C LEU A 16 15.13 12.55 3.21
N PHE A 17 15.34 11.28 2.87
CA PHE A 17 15.13 10.79 1.50
C PHE A 17 13.68 11.03 1.06
N HIS A 18 12.68 10.68 1.88
CA HIS A 18 11.28 10.91 1.53
C HIS A 18 10.98 12.39 1.22
N PHE A 19 11.48 13.34 2.03
CA PHE A 19 11.20 14.76 1.84
C PHE A 19 12.07 15.47 0.79
N LEU A 20 13.30 14.99 0.57
CA LEU A 20 14.26 15.61 -0.36
C LEU A 20 14.23 14.97 -1.75
N SER A 21 13.71 13.75 -1.86
CA SER A 21 13.66 13.04 -3.13
C SER A 21 12.42 13.46 -3.94
N PRO A 22 12.55 13.65 -5.26
CA PRO A 22 11.41 13.96 -6.13
C PRO A 22 10.55 12.73 -6.45
N TRP A 23 10.80 11.58 -5.80
CA TRP A 23 10.17 10.29 -6.09
C TRP A 23 8.83 10.18 -5.36
N TRP A 24 8.00 11.20 -5.55
CA TRP A 24 6.62 11.23 -5.11
C TRP A 24 5.70 10.96 -6.29
N TRP A 25 4.42 10.72 -6.01
CA TRP A 25 3.47 10.45 -7.10
C TRP A 25 3.34 11.64 -8.03
N THR A 26 3.27 11.32 -9.31
CA THR A 26 2.88 12.29 -10.33
C THR A 26 1.43 12.70 -10.12
N PRO A 27 1.04 13.93 -10.50
CA PRO A 27 -0.36 14.34 -10.47
C PRO A 27 -1.25 13.31 -11.18
N ILE A 28 -2.39 12.98 -10.55
CA ILE A 28 -3.35 12.04 -11.09
C ILE A 28 -3.89 12.56 -12.44
N ALA A 29 -4.04 11.66 -13.41
CA ALA A 29 -4.68 11.94 -14.71
C ALA A 29 -6.20 11.64 -14.75
N SER A 30 -6.76 11.06 -13.69
CA SER A 30 -8.16 10.60 -13.56
C SER A 30 -8.86 11.13 -12.30
N ASN A 31 -10.06 10.67 -12.00
CA ASN A 31 -10.84 11.06 -10.81
C ASN A 31 -10.63 10.13 -9.59
N TRP A 32 -9.43 9.56 -9.46
CA TRP A 32 -9.16 8.42 -8.56
C TRP A 32 -8.49 8.81 -7.23
N ASP A 33 -8.66 10.07 -6.81
CA ASP A 33 -8.03 10.66 -5.61
C ASP A 33 -8.24 9.84 -4.33
N TYR A 34 -9.37 9.11 -4.24
CA TYR A 34 -9.68 8.27 -3.08
C TYR A 34 -8.70 7.11 -2.89
N ILE A 35 -8.14 6.56 -3.98
CA ILE A 35 -7.10 5.53 -3.90
C ILE A 35 -5.80 6.14 -3.38
N ASP A 36 -5.37 7.24 -3.98
CA ASP A 36 -4.17 7.96 -3.55
C ASP A 36 -4.24 8.35 -2.07
N ASN A 37 -5.37 8.92 -1.64
CA ASN A 37 -5.60 9.24 -0.23
C ASN A 37 -5.44 8.03 0.69
N THR A 38 -5.98 6.87 0.29
CA THR A 38 -5.83 5.63 1.06
C THR A 38 -4.38 5.20 1.17
N ILE A 39 -3.64 5.26 0.06
CA ILE A 39 -2.21 4.92 0.05
C ILE A 39 -1.42 5.93 0.90
N ILE A 40 -1.74 7.23 0.88
CA ILE A 40 -1.06 8.27 1.69
C ILE A 40 -1.26 7.99 3.18
N ILE A 41 -2.50 7.68 3.57
CA ILE A 41 -2.83 7.35 4.96
C ILE A 41 -2.03 6.12 5.41
N THR A 42 -2.04 5.05 4.62
CA THR A 42 -1.24 3.84 4.89
C THR A 42 0.25 4.14 5.00
N PHE A 43 0.79 4.94 4.08
CA PHE A 43 2.20 5.33 4.08
C PHE A 43 2.58 6.08 5.36
N TRP A 44 1.81 7.09 5.77
CA TRP A 44 2.13 7.87 6.97
C TRP A 44 1.99 7.05 8.25
N ILE A 45 0.93 6.25 8.37
CA ILE A 45 0.73 5.38 9.55
C ILE A 45 1.90 4.40 9.67
N THR A 46 2.22 3.68 8.60
CA THR A 46 3.31 2.70 8.61
C THR A 46 4.68 3.35 8.78
N GLY A 47 4.91 4.52 8.16
CA GLY A 47 6.15 5.29 8.29
C GLY A 47 6.40 5.77 9.73
N VAL A 48 5.37 6.27 10.41
CA VAL A 48 5.46 6.67 11.82
C VAL A 48 5.74 5.47 12.72
N VAL A 49 5.02 4.35 12.53
CA VAL A 49 5.23 3.12 13.30
C VAL A 49 6.64 2.55 13.06
N PHE A 50 7.10 2.55 11.80
CA PHE A 50 8.46 2.16 11.43
C PHE A 50 9.50 2.98 12.20
N ALA A 51 9.39 4.32 12.15
CA ALA A 51 10.32 5.19 12.84
C ALA A 51 10.28 4.96 14.37
N ALA A 52 9.09 4.82 14.96
CA ALA A 52 8.93 4.58 16.38
C ALA A 52 9.58 3.26 16.83
N VAL A 53 9.35 2.16 16.11
CA VAL A 53 9.93 0.84 16.44
C VAL A 53 11.45 0.85 16.29
N VAL A 54 11.98 1.41 15.20
CA VAL A 54 13.43 1.43 14.95
C VAL A 54 14.15 2.32 15.96
N LEU A 55 13.59 3.49 16.29
CA LEU A 55 14.14 4.37 17.33
C LEU A 55 14.04 3.75 18.72
N PHE A 56 12.95 3.04 19.02
CA PHE A 56 12.82 2.28 20.26
C PHE A 56 13.88 1.17 20.38
N MET A 57 14.13 0.43 19.29
CA MET A 57 15.23 -0.55 19.24
C MET A 57 16.58 0.11 19.46
N ALA A 58 16.84 1.25 18.81
CA ALA A 58 18.08 2.01 19.01
C ALA A 58 18.24 2.44 20.48
N TYR A 59 17.16 2.95 21.10
CA TYR A 59 17.12 3.27 22.52
C TYR A 59 17.46 2.04 23.39
N CYS A 60 16.84 0.89 23.13
CA CYS A 60 17.10 -0.33 23.88
C CYS A 60 18.57 -0.76 23.78
N VAL A 61 19.16 -0.73 22.59
CA VAL A 61 20.59 -1.05 22.37
C VAL A 61 21.51 -0.07 23.12
N LEU A 62 21.14 1.21 23.22
CA LEU A 62 21.95 2.22 23.93
C LEU A 62 21.82 2.12 25.45
N ARG A 63 20.58 1.98 25.93
CA ARG A 63 20.20 2.04 27.35
C ARG A 63 20.48 0.74 28.09
N PHE A 64 20.27 -0.40 27.43
CA PHE A 64 20.45 -1.75 27.97
C PHE A 64 21.69 -2.44 27.41
N ARG A 65 22.67 -1.67 26.91
CA ARG A 65 23.97 -2.22 26.51
C ARG A 65 24.62 -2.99 27.67
N HIS A 66 25.39 -4.02 27.35
CA HIS A 66 26.17 -4.74 28.34
C HIS A 66 27.11 -3.79 29.11
N ARG A 67 27.15 -3.96 30.43
CA ARG A 67 28.06 -3.29 31.36
C ARG A 67 28.51 -4.34 32.37
N GLU A 68 29.78 -4.32 32.75
CA GLU A 68 30.28 -5.21 33.80
C GLU A 68 29.44 -5.04 35.07
N GLY A 69 29.10 -6.18 35.69
CA GLY A 69 28.25 -6.21 36.89
C GLY A 69 26.75 -6.02 36.67
N ASN A 70 26.28 -5.68 35.45
CA ASN A 70 24.86 -5.64 35.16
C ASN A 70 24.33 -7.02 34.74
N GLN A 71 23.35 -7.53 35.47
CA GLN A 71 22.55 -8.69 35.08
C GLN A 71 21.20 -8.23 34.51
N ALA A 72 20.72 -8.92 33.47
CA ALA A 72 19.41 -8.67 32.91
C ALA A 72 18.31 -9.13 33.89
N ALA A 73 17.27 -8.31 34.06
CA ALA A 73 16.08 -8.74 34.77
C ALA A 73 15.35 -9.82 33.96
N TYR A 74 15.01 -10.94 34.61
CA TYR A 74 14.22 -12.00 33.99
C TYR A 74 12.74 -11.74 34.21
N GLU A 75 12.12 -11.05 33.25
CA GLU A 75 10.69 -10.72 33.23
C GLU A 75 10.10 -11.23 31.91
N PRO A 76 9.76 -12.53 31.81
CA PRO A 76 9.38 -13.15 30.54
C PRO A 76 7.96 -12.80 30.08
N GLU A 77 7.07 -12.46 31.00
CA GLU A 77 5.67 -12.17 30.70
C GLU A 77 5.22 -10.84 31.30
N ASN A 78 4.42 -10.10 30.54
CA ASN A 78 3.75 -8.91 31.06
C ASN A 78 2.38 -8.78 30.40
N LYS A 79 1.40 -9.46 30.98
CA LYS A 79 0.02 -9.52 30.47
C LYS A 79 -0.59 -8.14 30.21
N ARG A 80 -0.27 -7.14 31.03
CA ARG A 80 -0.77 -5.77 30.86
C ARG A 80 -0.18 -5.12 29.61
N LEU A 81 1.13 -5.27 29.39
CA LEU A 81 1.81 -4.77 28.20
C LEU A 81 1.33 -5.48 26.93
N GLU A 82 1.23 -6.81 26.97
CA GLU A 82 0.75 -7.63 25.87
C GLU A 82 -0.67 -7.22 25.43
N TRP A 83 -1.59 -7.07 26.39
CA TRP A 83 -2.95 -6.61 26.10
C TRP A 83 -2.97 -5.21 25.48
N TRP A 84 -2.19 -4.29 26.03
CA TRP A 84 -2.15 -2.92 25.54
C TRP A 84 -1.60 -2.86 24.10
N LEU A 85 -0.48 -3.55 23.83
CA LEU A 85 0.11 -3.64 22.48
C LEU A 85 -0.85 -4.31 21.50
N THR A 86 -1.56 -5.35 21.92
CA THR A 86 -2.54 -6.05 21.08
C THR A 86 -3.68 -5.13 20.68
N ILE A 87 -4.26 -4.39 21.64
CA ILE A 87 -5.37 -3.45 21.37
C ILE A 87 -4.90 -2.32 20.46
N VAL A 88 -3.75 -1.71 20.76
CA VAL A 88 -3.21 -0.61 19.94
C VAL A 88 -2.93 -1.07 18.51
N THR A 89 -2.33 -2.25 18.35
CA THR A 89 -2.05 -2.83 17.03
C THR A 89 -3.35 -3.15 16.28
N ALA A 90 -4.33 -3.74 16.96
CA ALA A 90 -5.63 -4.06 16.35
C ALA A 90 -6.37 -2.79 15.88
N ILE A 91 -6.34 -1.72 16.68
CA ILE A 91 -6.90 -0.42 16.30
C ILE A 91 -6.16 0.15 15.08
N GLY A 92 -4.83 0.12 15.08
CA GLY A 92 -4.01 0.60 13.96
C GLY A 92 -4.32 -0.13 12.66
N VAL A 93 -4.35 -1.46 12.69
CA VAL A 93 -4.69 -2.29 11.52
C VAL A 93 -6.12 -2.03 11.06
N THR A 94 -7.08 -1.92 11.98
CA THR A 94 -8.48 -1.63 11.64
C THR A 94 -8.61 -0.25 11.00
N ALA A 95 -7.94 0.77 11.53
CA ALA A 95 -7.94 2.11 10.97
C ALA A 95 -7.36 2.17 9.55
N MET A 96 -6.43 1.28 9.21
CA MET A 96 -5.91 1.13 7.85
C MET A 96 -6.85 0.33 6.94
N LEU A 97 -7.47 -0.73 7.45
CA LEU A 97 -8.30 -1.65 6.65
C LEU A 97 -9.65 -1.04 6.29
N VAL A 98 -10.33 -0.40 7.25
CA VAL A 98 -11.72 0.08 7.10
C VAL A 98 -11.87 1.06 5.93
N PRO A 99 -11.06 2.13 5.79
CA PRO A 99 -11.12 3.02 4.63
C PRO A 99 -10.86 2.27 3.31
N GLY A 100 -9.91 1.33 3.32
CA GLY A 100 -9.59 0.50 2.16
C GLY A 100 -10.76 -0.33 1.67
N LEU A 101 -11.62 -0.82 2.57
CA LEU A 101 -12.82 -1.57 2.20
C LEU A 101 -13.88 -0.69 1.51
N PHE A 102 -14.06 0.55 1.96
CA PHE A 102 -14.97 1.50 1.30
C PHE A 102 -14.48 1.86 -0.11
N VAL A 103 -13.19 2.15 -0.23
CA VAL A 103 -12.53 2.45 -1.50
C VAL A 103 -12.59 1.25 -2.45
N TRP A 104 -12.36 0.04 -1.95
CA TRP A 104 -12.51 -1.18 -2.72
C TRP A 104 -13.93 -1.34 -3.28
N ASN A 105 -14.94 -1.14 -2.44
CA ASN A 105 -16.34 -1.21 -2.88
C ASN A 105 -16.66 -0.20 -3.98
N GLN A 106 -16.14 1.02 -3.89
CA GLN A 106 -16.28 2.03 -4.95
C GLN A 106 -15.54 1.62 -6.23
N PHE A 107 -14.34 1.08 -6.12
CA PHE A 107 -13.51 0.65 -7.25
C PHE A 107 -14.15 -0.50 -8.05
N VAL A 108 -14.74 -1.50 -7.39
CA VAL A 108 -15.37 -2.65 -8.08
C VAL A 108 -16.79 -2.37 -8.57
N SER A 109 -17.42 -1.29 -8.11
CA SER A 109 -18.78 -0.94 -8.51
C SER A 109 -18.77 -0.18 -9.83
N VAL A 110 -19.28 -0.82 -10.88
CA VAL A 110 -19.40 -0.18 -12.21
C VAL A 110 -20.48 0.91 -12.15
N PRO A 111 -20.16 2.17 -12.52
CA PRO A 111 -21.14 3.24 -12.62
C PRO A 111 -22.25 2.92 -13.63
N SER A 112 -23.47 3.37 -13.37
CA SER A 112 -24.62 3.10 -14.26
C SER A 112 -24.52 3.78 -15.63
N ASP A 113 -23.72 4.82 -15.73
CA ASP A 113 -23.44 5.61 -16.94
C ASP A 113 -22.14 5.19 -17.65
N ALA A 114 -21.52 4.09 -17.22
CA ALA A 114 -20.28 3.59 -17.81
C ALA A 114 -20.49 3.14 -19.27
N THR A 115 -19.59 3.57 -20.15
CA THR A 115 -19.53 3.05 -21.52
C THR A 115 -18.80 1.71 -21.52
N VAL A 116 -19.45 0.66 -22.06
CA VAL A 116 -18.82 -0.66 -22.21
C VAL A 116 -17.78 -0.58 -23.32
N VAL A 117 -16.54 -0.94 -23.03
CA VAL A 117 -15.47 -1.10 -24.04
C VAL A 117 -14.99 -2.54 -23.98
N GLU A 118 -14.97 -3.22 -25.12
CA GLU A 118 -14.36 -4.54 -25.20
C GLU A 118 -12.88 -4.42 -25.50
N VAL A 119 -12.07 -5.17 -24.75
CA VAL A 119 -10.62 -5.22 -24.91
C VAL A 119 -10.21 -6.66 -25.19
N VAL A 120 -9.63 -6.91 -26.36
CA VAL A 120 -9.11 -8.22 -26.74
C VAL A 120 -7.59 -8.18 -26.65
N GLY A 121 -7.06 -8.99 -25.72
CA GLY A 121 -5.61 -9.20 -25.56
C GLY A 121 -5.11 -10.30 -26.51
N GLN A 122 -4.01 -10.01 -27.20
CA GLN A 122 -3.29 -10.92 -28.08
C GLN A 122 -1.81 -10.93 -27.68
N GLN A 123 -1.03 -11.88 -28.21
CA GLN A 123 0.42 -11.90 -27.97
C GLN A 123 1.05 -10.58 -28.45
N TRP A 124 1.48 -9.75 -27.50
CA TRP A 124 2.05 -8.41 -27.72
C TRP A 124 1.14 -7.40 -28.45
N GLN A 125 -0.19 -7.59 -28.41
CA GLN A 125 -1.13 -6.67 -29.05
C GLN A 125 -2.43 -6.53 -28.23
N TRP A 126 -3.04 -5.35 -28.31
CA TRP A 126 -4.34 -5.07 -27.72
C TRP A 126 -5.26 -4.46 -28.77
N SER A 127 -6.48 -4.97 -28.87
CA SER A 127 -7.53 -4.42 -29.73
C SER A 127 -8.68 -3.93 -28.88
N PHE A 128 -9.24 -2.77 -29.23
CA PHE A 128 -10.30 -2.10 -28.48
C PHE A 128 -11.52 -1.93 -29.38
N ARG A 129 -12.69 -2.35 -28.90
CA ARG A 129 -13.97 -2.18 -29.59
C ARG A 129 -14.91 -1.34 -28.75
N LEU A 130 -15.29 -0.20 -29.31
CA LEU A 130 -16.28 0.72 -28.73
C LEU A 130 -17.67 0.40 -29.30
N PRO A 131 -18.74 0.65 -28.53
CA PRO A 131 -20.09 0.41 -28.97
C PRO A 131 -20.48 1.41 -30.06
N GLY A 132 -21.44 1.01 -30.89
CA GLY A 132 -22.07 1.91 -31.86
C GLY A 132 -22.90 3.01 -31.18
N LYS A 133 -23.54 3.85 -31.99
CA LYS A 133 -24.50 4.88 -31.49
C LYS A 133 -25.68 4.27 -30.73
N ASP A 134 -25.94 2.98 -30.94
CA ASP A 134 -26.98 2.19 -30.26
C ASP A 134 -26.52 1.64 -28.89
N GLY A 135 -25.27 1.89 -28.48
CA GLY A 135 -24.71 1.45 -27.20
C GLY A 135 -24.40 -0.05 -27.14
N LYS A 136 -24.45 -0.76 -28.26
CA LYS A 136 -24.24 -2.21 -28.33
C LYS A 136 -22.91 -2.55 -28.99
N LEU A 137 -22.30 -3.64 -28.52
CA LEU A 137 -21.16 -4.27 -29.19
C LEU A 137 -21.66 -5.19 -30.30
N GLY A 138 -20.85 -5.32 -31.35
CA GLY A 138 -21.09 -6.32 -32.39
C GLY A 138 -20.95 -7.74 -31.84
N THR A 139 -21.62 -8.71 -32.47
CA THR A 139 -21.41 -10.12 -32.16
C THR A 139 -19.99 -10.53 -32.53
N SER A 140 -19.39 -11.44 -31.78
CA SER A 140 -18.09 -12.04 -32.09
C SER A 140 -18.14 -13.56 -31.95
N ASP A 141 -17.41 -14.27 -32.80
CA ASP A 141 -17.27 -15.73 -32.75
C ASP A 141 -15.81 -16.13 -32.92
N THR A 142 -15.31 -17.02 -32.07
CA THR A 142 -13.91 -17.47 -32.11
C THR A 142 -13.54 -18.16 -33.42
N ARG A 143 -14.52 -18.73 -34.14
CA ARG A 143 -14.32 -19.36 -35.46
C ARG A 143 -14.02 -18.34 -36.56
N ASN A 144 -14.38 -17.08 -36.35
CA ASN A 144 -14.18 -16.00 -37.31
C ASN A 144 -12.89 -15.21 -37.04
N VAL A 145 -12.13 -15.56 -35.98
CA VAL A 145 -10.88 -14.88 -35.63
C VAL A 145 -9.80 -15.22 -36.66
N SER A 146 -9.29 -14.21 -37.35
CA SER A 146 -8.19 -14.32 -38.31
C SER A 146 -7.26 -13.09 -38.23
N PRO A 147 -6.13 -13.08 -38.94
CA PRO A 147 -5.28 -11.89 -39.05
C PRO A 147 -6.02 -10.65 -39.57
N GLU A 148 -6.99 -10.84 -40.47
CA GLU A 148 -7.82 -9.78 -41.06
C GLU A 148 -9.06 -9.45 -40.21
N ASN A 149 -9.51 -10.39 -39.38
CA ASN A 149 -10.62 -10.21 -38.44
C ASN A 149 -10.20 -10.59 -37.00
N PRO A 150 -9.37 -9.76 -36.33
CA PRO A 150 -8.82 -10.08 -35.02
C PRO A 150 -9.84 -10.12 -33.88
N LEU A 151 -11.07 -9.65 -34.13
CA LEU A 151 -12.15 -9.54 -33.13
C LEU A 151 -13.24 -10.60 -33.29
N GLY A 152 -13.25 -11.36 -34.39
CA GLY A 152 -14.26 -12.38 -34.68
C GLY A 152 -15.58 -11.81 -35.19
#